data_AF-A0A3D5EM58-F1
#
_entry.id   AF-A0A3D5EM58-F1
#
_cell.length_a   1.000
_cell.length_b   1.000
_cell.length_c   1.000
_cell.angle_alpha   90.00
_cell.angle_beta   90.00
_cell.angle_gamma   90.00
#
_symmetry.space_group_name_H-M   'P 1'
#
loop_
_entity.id
_entity.type
_entity.pdbx_description
1 polymer ?
#
loop_
_entity_poly.entity_id
_entity_poly.type
_entity_poly.pdbx_seq_one_letter_code
_entity_poly.pdbx_strand_id
1 'polypeptide(L)'
;MEKRLITLGICQEKARNECVSRSVRELTDLNRTYMEVFRVVSDTLNPIWNNYELMTTKDWGGPGHLILNNSDMPGVSNREKFESILSVFALGLSPIKTMIFEGSYVQSCILLRSNIETMVQLKKILEDKYKDKQTPRISNLDEKLRRIYSDLTGLAHLADSEFLTYITKGKYDNGEELLTPLLRTLTPQFNIDLSSFLFSIHIICSIETVLLIDEYLNKNIPEKVIDSSVLERLKEQCVTIWETYLADEA
;
A
#
# COMPACT_ATOMS: atom_id res chain seq x y z
N MET A 1 14.15 -38.28 -25.34
CA MET A 1 14.15 -36.81 -25.18
C MET A 1 12.72 -36.42 -24.85
N GLU A 2 12.34 -36.42 -23.57
CA GLU A 2 11.00 -36.04 -23.15
C GLU A 2 10.75 -34.58 -23.52
N LYS A 3 9.78 -34.33 -24.40
CA LYS A 3 9.24 -32.99 -24.59
C LYS A 3 8.64 -32.57 -23.26
N ARG A 4 9.34 -31.74 -22.48
CA ARG A 4 8.75 -31.05 -21.32
C ARG A 4 7.45 -30.40 -21.80
N LEU A 5 6.32 -30.84 -21.27
CA LEU A 5 5.03 -30.20 -21.50
C LEU A 5 5.14 -28.76 -20.97
N ILE A 6 5.29 -27.81 -21.88
CA ILE A 6 5.23 -26.38 -21.56
C ILE A 6 3.75 -26.06 -21.36
N THR A 7 3.35 -25.85 -20.10
CA THR A 7 2.00 -25.42 -19.74
C THR A 7 1.93 -23.90 -19.67
N LEU A 8 0.72 -23.34 -19.78
CA LEU A 8 0.49 -21.90 -19.58
C LEU A 8 1.03 -21.43 -18.22
N GLY A 9 0.84 -22.23 -17.16
CA GLY A 9 1.35 -21.91 -15.83
C GLY A 9 2.87 -21.76 -15.79
N ILE A 10 3.62 -22.62 -16.49
CA ILE A 10 5.09 -22.51 -16.60
C ILE A 10 5.47 -21.23 -17.36
N CYS A 11 4.75 -20.88 -18.42
CA CYS A 11 5.01 -19.65 -19.18
C CYS A 11 4.73 -18.39 -18.36
N GLN A 12 3.60 -18.36 -17.64
CA GLN A 12 3.23 -17.26 -16.75
C GLN A 12 4.26 -17.08 -15.64
N GLU A 13 4.74 -18.18 -15.06
CA GLU A 13 5.73 -18.13 -14.00
C GLU A 13 7.10 -17.64 -14.50
N LYS A 14 7.53 -18.09 -15.68
CA LYS A 14 8.75 -17.58 -16.32
C LYS A 14 8.64 -16.06 -16.56
N ALA A 15 7.52 -15.61 -17.12
CA ALA A 15 7.29 -14.19 -17.40
C ALA A 15 7.20 -13.34 -16.11
N ARG A 16 6.60 -13.86 -15.03
CA ARG A 16 6.64 -13.19 -13.71
C ARG A 16 8.07 -12.98 -13.22
N ASN A 17 8.91 -14.02 -13.29
CA ASN A 17 10.30 -13.93 -12.87
C ASN A 17 11.12 -12.93 -13.71
N GLU A 18 10.83 -12.84 -15.01
CA GLU A 18 11.39 -11.80 -15.89
C GLU A 18 10.92 -10.40 -15.48
N CYS A 19 9.62 -10.23 -15.16
CA CYS A 19 9.09 -8.97 -14.64
C CYS A 19 9.75 -8.58 -13.32
N VAL A 20 9.93 -9.52 -12.40
CA VAL A 20 10.60 -9.27 -11.11
C VAL A 20 12.03 -8.83 -11.33
N SER A 21 12.78 -9.53 -12.19
CA SER A 21 14.17 -9.20 -12.51
C SER A 21 14.31 -7.80 -13.10
N ARG A 22 13.39 -7.42 -14.00
CA ARG A 22 13.34 -6.07 -14.57
C ARG A 22 12.94 -5.04 -13.51
N SER A 23 11.90 -5.29 -12.73
CA SER A 23 11.44 -4.37 -11.67
C SER A 23 12.54 -4.09 -10.65
N VAL A 24 13.29 -5.11 -10.22
CA VAL A 24 14.43 -4.93 -9.30
C VAL A 24 15.51 -4.02 -9.90
N ARG A 25 15.78 -4.14 -11.20
CA ARG A 25 16.78 -3.33 -11.88
C ARG A 25 16.30 -1.90 -12.14
N GLU A 26 15.14 -1.76 -12.78
CA GLU A 26 14.65 -0.48 -13.26
C GLU A 26 14.06 0.39 -12.12
N LEU A 27 13.52 -0.21 -11.06
CA LEU A 27 12.93 0.51 -9.92
C LEU A 27 13.88 0.58 -8.72
N THR A 28 15.19 0.48 -8.95
CA THR A 28 16.20 0.39 -7.87
C THR A 28 16.06 1.52 -6.85
N ASP A 29 15.89 2.75 -7.32
CA ASP A 29 15.79 3.93 -6.45
C ASP A 29 14.50 3.95 -5.63
N LEU A 30 13.35 3.74 -6.28
CA LEU A 30 12.07 3.60 -5.58
C LEU A 30 12.10 2.44 -4.58
N ASN A 31 12.75 1.32 -4.91
CA ASN A 31 12.84 0.18 -4.02
C ASN A 31 13.72 0.46 -2.81
N ARG A 32 14.81 1.23 -2.97
CA ARG A 32 15.61 1.71 -1.85
C ARG A 32 14.78 2.60 -0.92
N THR A 33 14.06 3.57 -1.46
CA THR A 33 13.16 4.42 -0.68
C THR A 33 12.08 3.60 0.02
N TYR A 34 11.46 2.65 -0.68
CA TYR A 34 10.48 1.74 -0.07
C TYR A 34 11.07 0.95 1.10
N MET A 35 12.29 0.42 0.99
CA MET A 35 12.92 -0.34 2.08
C MET A 35 13.20 0.54 3.30
N GLU A 36 13.56 1.81 3.10
CA GLU A 36 13.70 2.78 4.18
C GLU A 36 12.36 3.04 4.87
N VAL A 37 11.31 3.34 4.10
CA VAL A 37 9.95 3.56 4.61
C VAL A 37 9.43 2.32 5.33
N PHE A 38 9.61 1.14 4.76
CA PHE A 38 9.20 -0.13 5.35
C PHE A 38 9.88 -0.38 6.70
N ARG A 39 11.17 -0.05 6.81
CA ARG A 39 11.88 -0.12 8.08
C ARG A 39 11.27 0.83 9.10
N VAL A 40 10.96 2.07 8.72
CA VAL A 40 10.29 3.01 9.62
C VAL A 40 8.93 2.47 10.05
N VAL A 41 8.10 1.97 9.13
CA VAL A 41 6.82 1.34 9.47
C VAL A 41 7.03 0.22 10.50
N SER A 42 7.96 -0.71 10.25
CA SER A 42 8.27 -1.79 11.16
C SER A 42 8.71 -1.30 12.55
N ASP A 43 9.59 -0.30 12.59
CA ASP A 43 10.09 0.29 13.84
C ASP A 43 8.96 0.98 14.62
N THR A 44 8.00 1.60 13.92
CA THR A 44 6.85 2.31 14.52
C THR A 44 5.70 1.40 14.96
N LEU A 45 5.63 0.18 14.41
CA LEU A 45 4.68 -0.83 14.88
C LEU A 45 5.15 -1.49 16.18
N ASN A 46 6.45 -1.54 16.45
CA ASN A 46 7.01 -2.16 17.67
C ASN A 46 6.46 -1.55 18.97
N PRO A 47 6.35 -0.21 19.13
CA PRO A 47 5.72 0.39 20.30
C PRO A 47 4.24 0.10 20.48
N ILE A 48 3.54 -0.33 19.42
CA ILE A 48 2.11 -0.64 19.47
C ILE A 48 1.91 -2.12 19.78
N TRP A 49 2.68 -2.98 19.13
CA TRP A 49 2.55 -4.42 19.24
C TRP A 49 2.91 -4.91 20.66
N ASN A 50 1.96 -5.57 21.32
CA ASN A 50 2.14 -6.19 22.63
C ASN A 50 2.58 -5.18 23.71
N ASN A 51 2.21 -3.92 23.56
CA ASN A 51 2.53 -2.90 24.54
C ASN A 51 1.61 -3.00 25.77
N TYR A 52 2.22 -3.30 26.92
CA TYR A 52 1.51 -3.46 28.19
C TYR A 52 0.72 -2.22 28.63
N GLU A 53 1.26 -1.03 28.38
CA GLU A 53 0.66 0.27 28.74
C GLU A 53 -0.55 0.56 27.85
N LEU A 54 -0.54 0.11 26.59
CA LEU A 54 -1.73 0.14 25.75
C LEU A 54 -2.73 -0.94 26.16
N MET A 55 -2.30 -2.10 26.63
CA MET A 55 -3.23 -3.19 26.95
C MET A 55 -3.87 -3.09 28.33
N THR A 56 -3.37 -2.23 29.22
CA THR A 56 -3.81 -2.21 30.63
C THR A 56 -3.97 -0.81 31.21
N THR A 57 -4.76 -0.68 32.28
CA THR A 57 -4.85 0.55 33.09
C THR A 57 -4.90 0.24 34.58
N LYS A 58 -4.40 1.15 35.40
CA LYS A 58 -4.63 1.15 36.86
C LYS A 58 -5.81 2.04 37.26
N ASP A 59 -6.29 2.88 36.36
CA ASP A 59 -7.30 3.91 36.63
C ASP A 59 -8.72 3.37 36.45
N TRP A 60 -9.02 2.29 37.18
CA TRP A 60 -10.33 1.62 37.13
C TRP A 60 -10.96 1.37 38.51
N GLY A 61 -10.29 1.81 39.59
CA GLY A 61 -10.81 1.76 40.96
C GLY A 61 -10.67 0.40 41.68
N GLY A 62 -10.04 -0.60 41.06
CA GLY A 62 -9.74 -1.90 41.67
C GLY A 62 -8.25 -2.14 41.91
N PRO A 63 -7.88 -3.27 42.56
CA PRO A 63 -6.49 -3.62 42.79
C PRO A 63 -5.80 -4.05 41.50
N GLY A 64 -4.59 -3.56 41.26
CA GLY A 64 -3.76 -3.99 40.13
C GLY A 64 -4.16 -3.37 38.79
N HIS A 65 -3.91 -4.11 37.70
CA HIS A 65 -4.15 -3.64 36.33
C HIS A 65 -5.42 -4.29 35.76
N LEU A 66 -6.28 -3.48 35.16
CA LEU A 66 -7.37 -3.93 34.31
C LEU A 66 -6.85 -4.13 32.88
N ILE A 67 -7.18 -5.27 32.28
CA ILE A 67 -6.96 -5.49 30.84
C ILE A 67 -8.03 -4.71 30.08
N LEU A 68 -7.59 -3.84 29.18
CA LEU A 68 -8.46 -2.92 28.45
C LEU A 68 -9.23 -3.58 27.31
N ASN A 69 -8.81 -4.77 26.86
CA ASN A 69 -9.42 -5.47 25.74
C ASN A 69 -10.94 -5.67 25.96
N ASN A 70 -11.76 -5.15 25.06
CA ASN A 70 -13.23 -5.12 25.15
C ASN A 70 -13.79 -4.46 26.43
N SER A 71 -13.04 -3.54 27.04
CA SER A 71 -13.54 -2.74 28.16
C SER A 71 -14.34 -1.54 27.67
N ASP A 72 -15.32 -1.11 28.47
CA ASP A 72 -16.12 0.11 28.20
C ASP A 72 -15.37 1.41 28.57
N MET A 73 -14.06 1.34 28.83
CA MET A 73 -13.26 2.51 29.19
C MET A 73 -13.21 3.52 28.02
N PRO A 74 -13.34 4.82 28.29
CA PRO A 74 -13.25 5.85 27.24
C PRO A 74 -11.97 5.73 26.41
N GLY A 75 -12.09 5.84 25.09
CA GLY A 75 -10.95 5.81 24.16
C GLY A 75 -10.48 4.41 23.73
N VAL A 76 -10.80 3.35 24.49
CA VAL A 76 -10.39 1.97 24.17
C VAL A 76 -10.95 1.49 22.84
N SER A 77 -12.24 1.71 22.59
CA SER A 77 -12.87 1.23 21.34
C SER A 77 -12.22 1.83 20.09
N ASN A 78 -11.86 3.12 20.11
CA ASN A 78 -11.19 3.77 18.98
C ASN A 78 -9.76 3.27 18.83
N ARG A 79 -9.06 3.02 19.94
CA ARG A 79 -7.73 2.41 19.93
C ARG A 79 -7.74 1.03 19.26
N GLU A 80 -8.60 0.14 19.73
CA GLU A 80 -8.72 -1.24 19.18
C GLU A 80 -9.07 -1.22 17.69
N LYS A 81 -9.96 -0.32 17.27
CA LYS A 81 -10.30 -0.12 15.86
C LYS A 81 -9.10 0.36 15.05
N PHE A 82 -8.35 1.33 15.57
CA PHE A 82 -7.16 1.85 14.89
C PHE A 82 -6.12 0.74 14.69
N GLU A 83 -5.78 0.02 15.76
CA GLU A 83 -4.81 -1.08 15.74
C GLU A 83 -5.26 -2.22 14.79
N SER A 84 -6.54 -2.55 14.79
CA SER A 84 -7.10 -3.58 13.89
C SER A 84 -6.99 -3.16 12.43
N ILE A 85 -7.37 -1.93 12.09
CA ILE A 85 -7.27 -1.42 10.72
C ILE A 85 -5.80 -1.27 10.28
N LEU A 86 -4.94 -0.82 11.19
CA LEU A 86 -3.50 -0.72 10.95
C LEU A 86 -2.87 -2.09 10.64
N SER A 87 -3.34 -3.15 11.30
CA SER A 87 -2.87 -4.51 11.01
C SER A 87 -3.18 -4.94 9.57
N VAL A 88 -4.34 -4.55 9.03
CA VAL A 88 -4.71 -4.83 7.62
C VAL A 88 -3.77 -4.11 6.67
N PHE A 89 -3.44 -2.85 6.95
CA PHE A 89 -2.44 -2.10 6.19
C PHE A 89 -1.07 -2.81 6.21
N ALA A 90 -0.58 -3.19 7.39
CA ALA A 90 0.72 -3.84 7.55
C ALA A 90 0.82 -5.16 6.78
N LEU A 91 -0.24 -5.95 6.77
CA LEU A 91 -0.33 -7.19 5.99
C LEU A 91 -0.27 -6.94 4.48
N GLY A 92 -0.71 -5.77 4.00
CA GLY A 92 -0.72 -5.39 2.59
C GLY A 92 0.62 -4.89 2.03
N LEU A 93 1.57 -4.48 2.89
CA LEU A 93 2.83 -3.86 2.47
C LEU A 93 3.64 -4.72 1.48
N SER A 94 3.98 -5.94 1.87
CA SER A 94 4.77 -6.84 1.02
C SER A 94 3.98 -7.39 -0.18
N PRO A 95 2.72 -7.85 -0.04
CA PRO A 95 1.94 -8.35 -1.17
C PRO A 95 1.77 -7.35 -2.31
N ILE A 96 1.53 -6.07 -2.00
CA ILE A 96 1.37 -5.03 -3.03
C ILE A 96 2.65 -4.88 -3.84
N LYS A 97 3.80 -4.76 -3.16
CA LYS A 97 5.11 -4.71 -3.84
C LYS A 97 5.30 -5.92 -4.75
N THR A 98 5.05 -7.12 -4.25
CA THR A 98 5.19 -8.37 -5.02
C THR A 98 4.33 -8.33 -6.29
N MET A 99 3.06 -7.97 -6.19
CA MET A 99 2.17 -7.91 -7.35
C MET A 99 2.63 -6.90 -8.39
N ILE A 100 3.12 -5.73 -7.96
CA ILE A 100 3.66 -4.71 -8.88
C ILE A 100 4.90 -5.26 -9.59
N PHE A 101 5.81 -5.91 -8.85
CA PHE A 101 7.07 -6.44 -9.40
C PHE A 101 6.84 -7.64 -10.34
N GLU A 102 5.79 -8.41 -10.10
CA GLU A 102 5.39 -9.54 -10.95
C GLU A 102 4.59 -9.13 -12.20
N GLY A 103 4.29 -7.84 -12.37
CA GLY A 103 3.47 -7.34 -13.49
C GLY A 103 1.96 -7.59 -13.33
N SER A 104 1.50 -7.90 -12.12
CA SER A 104 0.07 -8.08 -11.78
C SER A 104 -0.59 -6.73 -11.50
N TYR A 105 -0.58 -5.84 -12.49
CA TYR A 105 -0.91 -4.43 -12.30
C TYR A 105 -2.36 -4.18 -11.91
N VAL A 106 -3.31 -4.87 -12.54
CA VAL A 106 -4.74 -4.72 -12.21
C VAL A 106 -5.00 -5.07 -10.74
N GLN A 107 -4.44 -6.19 -10.28
CA GLN A 107 -4.56 -6.64 -8.89
C GLN A 107 -3.88 -5.64 -7.93
N SER A 108 -2.74 -5.09 -8.35
CA SER A 108 -2.04 -4.03 -7.60
C SER A 108 -2.91 -2.78 -7.44
N CYS A 109 -3.62 -2.34 -8.49
CA CYS A 109 -4.53 -1.19 -8.41
C CYS A 109 -5.64 -1.42 -7.38
N ILE A 110 -6.22 -2.62 -7.33
CA ILE A 110 -7.28 -2.96 -6.36
C ILE A 110 -6.76 -2.84 -4.93
N LEU A 111 -5.58 -3.41 -4.64
CA LEU A 111 -5.01 -3.35 -3.30
C LEU A 111 -4.56 -1.94 -2.91
N LEU A 112 -4.02 -1.16 -3.84
CA LEU A 112 -3.65 0.23 -3.59
C LEU A 112 -4.86 1.10 -3.24
N ARG A 113 -6.00 0.90 -3.92
CA ARG A 113 -7.26 1.54 -3.53
C ARG A 113 -7.67 1.16 -2.12
N SER A 114 -7.60 -0.12 -1.79
CA SER A 114 -7.90 -0.61 -0.43
C SER A 114 -6.96 -0.01 0.62
N ASN A 115 -5.70 0.28 0.27
CA ASN A 115 -4.76 0.98 1.15
C ASN A 115 -5.15 2.45 1.37
N ILE A 116 -5.53 3.18 0.31
CA ILE A 116 -6.02 4.57 0.44
C ILE A 116 -7.28 4.60 1.32
N GLU A 117 -8.19 3.66 1.11
CA GLU A 117 -9.40 3.48 1.92
C GLU A 117 -9.07 3.20 3.40
N THR A 118 -8.07 2.36 3.65
CA THR A 118 -7.55 2.08 4.98
C THR A 118 -7.03 3.34 5.67
N MET A 119 -6.21 4.14 4.97
CA MET A 119 -5.71 5.43 5.49
C MET A 119 -6.85 6.39 5.87
N VAL A 120 -7.89 6.48 5.03
CA VAL A 120 -9.07 7.30 5.33
C VAL A 120 -9.77 6.84 6.62
N GLN A 121 -9.86 5.54 6.85
CA GLN A 121 -10.48 5.03 8.09
C GLN A 121 -9.61 5.28 9.32
N LEU A 122 -8.30 5.08 9.22
CA LEU A 122 -7.36 5.41 10.31
C LEU A 122 -7.50 6.88 10.72
N LYS A 123 -7.48 7.79 9.75
CA LYS A 123 -7.70 9.23 9.99
C LYS A 123 -9.04 9.52 10.65
N LYS A 124 -10.13 8.91 10.16
CA LYS A 124 -11.47 9.08 10.77
C LYS A 124 -11.53 8.59 12.22
N ILE A 125 -10.78 7.55 12.58
CA ILE A 125 -10.72 7.08 13.96
C ILE A 125 -10.02 8.11 14.85
N LEU A 126 -8.89 8.66 14.39
CA LEU A 126 -8.16 9.71 15.12
C LEU A 126 -9.01 10.96 15.35
N GLU A 127 -9.83 11.32 14.36
CA GLU A 127 -10.77 12.45 14.41
C GLU A 127 -12.11 12.14 15.13
N ASP A 128 -12.30 10.95 15.71
CA ASP A 128 -13.55 10.49 16.33
C ASP A 128 -14.78 10.55 15.38
N LYS A 129 -14.56 10.40 14.07
CA LYS A 129 -15.58 10.44 12.99
C LYS A 129 -15.85 9.07 12.35
N TYR A 130 -15.16 8.02 12.79
CA TYR A 130 -15.35 6.67 12.25
C TYR A 130 -16.77 6.15 12.53
N LYS A 131 -17.34 5.43 11.56
CA LYS A 131 -18.67 4.84 11.63
C LYS A 131 -18.63 3.41 11.12
N ASP A 132 -19.11 2.48 11.95
CA ASP A 132 -19.19 1.07 11.58
C ASP A 132 -20.09 0.86 10.37
N LYS A 133 -19.69 -0.12 9.54
CA LYS A 133 -20.41 -0.51 8.30
C LYS A 133 -20.54 0.60 7.25
N GLN A 134 -19.76 1.69 7.38
CA GLN A 134 -19.74 2.76 6.39
C GLN A 134 -18.51 2.64 5.48
N THR A 135 -18.75 2.62 4.18
CA THR A 135 -17.68 2.73 3.17
C THR A 135 -16.90 4.04 3.36
N PRO A 136 -15.55 4.02 3.27
CA PRO A 136 -14.74 5.23 3.34
C PRO A 136 -15.20 6.27 2.31
N ARG A 137 -15.31 7.53 2.74
CA ARG A 137 -15.66 8.64 1.84
C ARG A 137 -14.38 9.33 1.42
N ILE A 138 -13.99 9.13 0.17
CA ILE A 138 -12.72 9.63 -0.41
C ILE A 138 -12.80 11.13 -0.74
N SER A 139 -13.99 11.73 -0.77
CA SER A 139 -14.20 13.15 -1.07
C SER A 139 -13.44 14.14 -0.17
N ASN A 140 -13.03 13.69 1.02
CA ASN A 140 -12.34 14.50 2.03
C ASN A 140 -10.81 14.34 1.97
N LEU A 141 -10.28 13.55 1.03
CA LEU A 141 -8.84 13.48 0.77
C LEU A 141 -8.36 14.73 0.02
N ASP A 142 -7.06 14.96 0.08
CA ASP A 142 -6.38 15.91 -0.79
C ASP A 142 -6.69 15.63 -2.27
N GLU A 143 -6.76 16.68 -3.08
CA GLU A 143 -7.17 16.58 -4.49
C GLU A 143 -6.26 15.63 -5.28
N LYS A 144 -4.95 15.61 -5.00
CA LYS A 144 -4.00 14.71 -5.66
C LYS A 144 -4.31 13.25 -5.36
N LEU A 145 -4.55 12.91 -4.09
CA LEU A 145 -4.92 11.54 -3.69
C LEU A 145 -6.29 11.13 -4.22
N ARG A 146 -7.25 12.07 -4.31
CA ARG A 146 -8.55 11.80 -4.93
C ARG A 146 -8.44 11.45 -6.40
N ARG A 147 -7.59 12.18 -7.13
CA ARG A 147 -7.31 11.89 -8.54
C ARG A 147 -6.72 10.51 -8.71
N ILE A 148 -5.67 10.20 -7.95
CA ILE A 148 -5.05 8.86 -7.95
C ILE A 148 -6.07 7.77 -7.62
N TYR A 149 -6.92 7.98 -6.61
CA TYR A 149 -7.97 7.01 -6.28
C TYR A 149 -8.93 6.79 -7.45
N SER A 150 -9.32 7.87 -8.15
CA SER A 150 -10.16 7.79 -9.34
C SER A 150 -9.48 7.03 -10.48
N ASP A 151 -8.21 7.32 -10.75
CA ASP A 151 -7.43 6.65 -11.79
C ASP A 151 -7.30 5.16 -11.48
N LEU A 152 -6.86 4.80 -10.27
CA LEU A 152 -6.82 3.42 -9.82
C LEU A 152 -8.18 2.73 -9.91
N THR A 153 -9.28 3.45 -9.68
CA THR A 153 -10.65 2.93 -9.81
C THR A 153 -10.97 2.58 -11.26
N GLY A 154 -10.68 3.47 -12.20
CA GLY A 154 -10.86 3.22 -13.63
C GLY A 154 -10.04 2.01 -14.10
N LEU A 155 -8.77 1.94 -13.70
CA LEU A 155 -7.85 0.84 -14.02
C LEU A 155 -8.33 -0.50 -13.42
N ALA A 156 -8.72 -0.51 -12.15
CA ALA A 156 -9.18 -1.69 -11.44
C ALA A 156 -10.50 -2.26 -12.00
N HIS A 157 -11.38 -1.39 -12.50
CA HIS A 157 -12.64 -1.80 -13.12
C HIS A 157 -12.54 -2.09 -14.61
N LEU A 158 -11.33 -2.06 -15.18
CA LEU A 158 -11.08 -2.37 -16.60
C LEU A 158 -11.90 -1.47 -17.53
N ALA A 159 -12.19 -0.24 -17.09
CA ALA A 159 -13.02 0.71 -17.82
C ALA A 159 -12.24 1.45 -18.92
N ASP A 160 -10.91 1.37 -18.88
CA ASP A 160 -10.01 2.01 -19.84
C ASP A 160 -9.49 0.99 -20.88
N SER A 161 -10.00 1.12 -22.11
CA SER A 161 -9.62 0.27 -23.23
C SER A 161 -8.17 0.47 -23.68
N GLU A 162 -7.62 1.67 -23.51
CA GLU A 162 -6.24 2.00 -23.85
C GLU A 162 -5.28 1.34 -22.85
N PHE A 163 -5.56 1.49 -21.56
CA PHE A 163 -4.84 0.78 -20.51
C PHE A 163 -4.88 -0.75 -20.70
N LEU A 164 -6.07 -1.31 -20.92
CA LEU A 164 -6.22 -2.75 -21.19
C LEU A 164 -5.35 -3.18 -22.36
N THR A 165 -5.32 -2.36 -23.41
CA THR A 165 -4.49 -2.60 -24.59
C THR A 165 -3.01 -2.55 -24.24
N TYR A 166 -2.60 -1.58 -23.43
CA TYR A 166 -1.22 -1.38 -23.00
C TYR A 166 -0.67 -2.54 -22.15
N ILE A 167 -1.47 -3.08 -21.23
CA ILE A 167 -1.04 -4.19 -20.35
C ILE A 167 -1.27 -5.59 -20.95
N THR A 168 -2.15 -5.72 -21.95
CA THR A 168 -2.49 -7.02 -22.54
C THR A 168 -2.01 -7.22 -23.98
N LYS A 169 -1.49 -6.19 -24.67
CA LYS A 169 -0.83 -6.41 -25.96
C LYS A 169 0.51 -7.08 -25.73
N GLY A 170 0.62 -8.32 -26.20
CA GLY A 170 1.89 -9.05 -26.18
C GLY A 170 2.72 -8.75 -27.42
N LYS A 171 4.04 -8.73 -27.22
CA LYS A 171 5.03 -8.82 -28.29
C LYS A 171 5.87 -10.06 -28.05
N TYR A 172 6.40 -10.65 -29.11
CA TYR A 172 7.49 -11.62 -29.02
C TYR A 172 8.73 -10.96 -28.41
N ASP A 173 9.69 -11.76 -27.91
CA ASP A 173 10.95 -11.26 -27.33
C ASP A 173 11.76 -10.38 -28.31
N ASN A 174 11.52 -10.53 -29.62
CA ASN A 174 12.12 -9.72 -30.69
C ASN A 174 11.35 -8.40 -30.98
N GLY A 175 10.28 -8.12 -30.23
CA GLY A 175 9.45 -6.93 -30.38
C GLY A 175 8.33 -7.02 -31.43
N GLU A 176 8.19 -8.14 -32.15
CA GLU A 176 7.11 -8.36 -33.12
C GLU A 176 5.77 -8.58 -32.42
N GLU A 177 4.67 -8.14 -33.03
CA GLU A 177 3.33 -8.39 -32.47
C GLU A 177 2.99 -9.88 -32.47
N LEU A 178 2.30 -10.34 -31.42
CA LEU A 178 1.82 -11.72 -31.37
C LEU A 178 0.81 -11.97 -32.49
N LEU A 179 1.12 -12.95 -33.36
CA LEU A 179 0.20 -13.43 -34.40
C LEU A 179 -0.75 -14.52 -33.88
N THR A 180 -0.95 -14.57 -32.55
CA THR A 180 -1.75 -15.60 -31.91
C THR A 180 -3.25 -15.37 -32.12
N PRO A 181 -4.10 -16.44 -32.14
CA PRO A 181 -5.55 -16.29 -32.23
C PRO A 181 -6.15 -15.44 -31.10
N LEU A 182 -5.45 -15.38 -29.97
CA LEU A 182 -5.66 -14.41 -28.92
C LEU A 182 -4.83 -13.16 -29.27
N LEU A 183 -5.49 -12.05 -29.58
CA LEU A 183 -4.85 -10.74 -29.80
C LEU A 183 -4.19 -10.16 -28.53
N ARG A 184 -4.11 -10.95 -27.44
CA ARG A 184 -3.68 -10.53 -26.11
C ARG A 184 -2.72 -11.55 -25.50
N THR A 185 -1.71 -11.08 -24.77
CA THR A 185 -0.84 -11.93 -23.97
C THR A 185 -1.61 -12.56 -22.81
N LEU A 186 -1.27 -13.83 -22.51
CA LEU A 186 -1.74 -14.53 -21.32
C LEU A 186 -0.69 -14.54 -20.20
N THR A 187 0.45 -13.88 -20.40
CA THR A 187 1.55 -13.79 -19.45
C THR A 187 1.78 -12.34 -19.04
N PRO A 188 2.19 -12.07 -17.79
CA PRO A 188 2.55 -10.72 -17.35
C PRO A 188 3.63 -10.11 -18.22
N GLN A 189 3.61 -8.79 -18.35
CA GLN A 189 4.59 -8.03 -19.12
C GLN A 189 5.09 -6.89 -18.25
N PHE A 190 6.40 -6.71 -18.19
CA PHE A 190 6.98 -5.60 -17.45
C PHE A 190 6.67 -4.29 -18.16
N ASN A 191 6.22 -3.32 -17.37
CA ASN A 191 5.88 -1.99 -17.80
C ASN A 191 6.50 -0.96 -16.86
N ILE A 192 7.47 -0.18 -17.35
CA ILE A 192 8.23 0.74 -16.51
C ILE A 192 7.36 1.86 -15.96
N ASP A 193 6.53 2.48 -16.79
CA ASP A 193 5.73 3.65 -16.41
C ASP A 193 4.71 3.26 -15.35
N LEU A 194 3.96 2.17 -15.61
CA LEU A 194 2.94 1.68 -14.70
C LEU A 194 3.53 1.09 -13.42
N SER A 195 4.63 0.34 -13.51
CA SER A 195 5.33 -0.14 -12.31
C SER A 195 5.81 1.02 -11.44
N SER A 196 6.40 2.06 -12.05
CA SER A 196 6.91 3.22 -11.32
C SER A 196 5.79 4.02 -10.68
N PHE A 197 4.70 4.26 -11.41
CA PHE A 197 3.50 4.94 -10.92
C PHE A 197 2.88 4.21 -9.73
N LEU A 198 2.57 2.92 -9.87
CA LEU A 198 1.93 2.12 -8.82
C LEU A 198 2.83 1.97 -7.59
N PHE A 199 4.14 1.79 -7.80
CA PHE A 199 5.06 1.64 -6.69
C PHE A 199 5.30 2.96 -5.94
N SER A 200 5.29 4.09 -6.65
CA SER A 200 5.32 5.43 -6.05
C SER A 200 4.11 5.68 -5.15
N ILE A 201 2.91 5.31 -5.62
CA ILE A 201 1.68 5.38 -4.80
C ILE A 201 1.82 4.51 -3.56
N HIS A 202 2.35 3.29 -3.69
CA HIS A 202 2.55 2.39 -2.56
C HIS A 202 3.44 3.01 -1.47
N ILE A 203 4.53 3.66 -1.88
CA ILE A 203 5.45 4.34 -0.98
C ILE A 203 4.75 5.53 -0.30
N ILE A 204 4.03 6.37 -1.05
CA ILE A 204 3.29 7.51 -0.49
C ILE A 204 2.24 7.06 0.52
N CYS A 205 1.43 6.05 0.18
CA CYS A 205 0.45 5.50 1.12
C CYS A 205 1.13 4.98 2.40
N SER A 206 2.34 4.42 2.28
CA SER A 206 3.11 3.97 3.43
C SER A 206 3.61 5.12 4.28
N ILE A 207 4.14 6.18 3.67
CA ILE A 207 4.57 7.40 4.38
C ILE A 207 3.39 8.04 5.11
N GLU A 208 2.28 8.27 4.41
CA GLU A 208 1.08 8.89 5.00
C GLU A 208 0.54 8.04 6.17
N THR A 209 0.61 6.71 6.06
CA THR A 209 0.22 5.84 7.18
C THR A 209 1.16 5.99 8.37
N VAL A 210 2.48 6.15 8.15
CA VAL A 210 3.43 6.46 9.23
C VAL A 210 3.08 7.76 9.94
N LEU A 211 2.65 8.79 9.20
CA LEU A 211 2.22 10.05 9.81
C LEU A 211 0.96 9.87 10.69
N LEU A 212 0.02 9.02 10.27
CA LEU A 212 -1.14 8.67 11.10
C LEU A 212 -0.75 7.83 12.33
N ILE A 213 0.25 6.95 12.20
CA ILE A 213 0.81 6.22 13.34
C ILE A 213 1.44 7.19 14.34
N ASP A 214 2.18 8.20 13.88
CA ASP A 214 2.75 9.21 14.78
C ASP A 214 1.68 9.99 15.54
N GLU A 215 0.60 10.42 14.87
CA GLU A 215 -0.53 11.07 15.53
C GLU A 215 -1.18 10.17 16.59
N TYR A 216 -1.32 8.88 16.26
CA TYR A 216 -1.80 7.87 17.21
C TYR A 216 -0.88 7.72 18.43
N LEU A 217 0.44 7.65 18.22
CA LEU A 217 1.44 7.55 19.28
C LEU A 217 1.42 8.80 20.16
N ASN A 218 1.39 9.99 19.57
CA ASN A 218 1.29 11.27 20.30
C ASN A 218 0.05 11.32 21.22
N LYS A 219 -1.07 10.72 20.79
CA LYS A 219 -2.32 10.70 21.58
C LYS A 219 -2.29 9.66 22.72
N ASN A 220 -1.62 8.52 22.54
CA ASN A 220 -1.78 7.36 23.42
C ASN A 220 -0.51 6.96 24.21
N ILE A 221 0.67 7.14 23.64
CA ILE A 221 1.99 6.81 24.22
C ILE A 221 3.06 7.84 23.77
N PRO A 222 2.98 9.10 24.26
CA PRO A 222 3.80 10.21 23.76
C PRO A 222 5.32 10.00 23.86
N GLU A 223 5.78 9.18 24.80
CA GLU A 223 7.19 8.80 24.95
C GLU A 223 7.72 7.88 23.84
N LYS A 224 6.83 7.40 22.95
CA LYS A 224 7.15 6.52 21.82
C LYS A 224 6.97 7.17 20.45
N VAL A 225 6.72 8.48 20.41
CA VAL A 225 6.53 9.23 19.16
C VAL A 225 7.75 9.13 18.25
N ILE A 226 7.50 9.30 16.95
CA ILE A 226 8.53 9.21 15.94
C ILE A 226 9.41 10.46 16.03
N ASP A 227 10.72 10.27 15.88
CA ASP A 227 11.66 11.39 15.84
C ASP A 227 11.28 12.37 14.70
N SER A 228 11.18 13.65 15.04
CA SER A 228 10.82 14.71 14.09
C SER A 228 11.69 14.74 12.83
N SER A 229 12.99 14.44 12.94
CA SER A 229 13.90 14.38 11.79
C SER A 229 13.56 13.25 10.82
N VAL A 230 13.01 12.13 11.34
CA VAL A 230 12.51 11.04 10.50
C VAL A 230 11.24 11.47 9.78
N LEU A 231 10.31 12.12 10.49
CA LEU A 231 9.06 12.61 9.91
C LEU A 231 9.30 13.63 8.79
N GLU A 232 10.17 14.61 9.02
CA GLU A 232 10.50 15.62 8.00
C GLU A 232 11.15 14.97 6.77
N ARG A 233 12.08 14.03 6.96
CA ARG A 233 12.67 13.27 5.85
C ARG A 233 11.61 12.49 5.06
N LEU A 234 10.65 11.86 5.74
CA LEU A 234 9.57 11.14 5.05
C LEU A 234 8.67 12.10 4.24
N LYS A 235 8.37 13.28 4.78
CA LYS A 235 7.61 14.31 4.05
C LYS A 235 8.37 14.79 2.81
N GLU A 236 9.68 15.04 2.93
CA GLU A 236 10.54 15.40 1.79
C GLU A 236 10.57 14.29 0.73
N GLN A 237 10.64 13.02 1.14
CA GLN A 237 10.54 11.87 0.24
C GLN A 237 9.18 11.84 -0.47
N CYS A 238 8.08 12.08 0.25
CA CYS A 238 6.74 12.16 -0.32
C CYS A 238 6.66 13.24 -1.41
N VAL A 239 7.14 14.45 -1.13
CA VAL A 239 7.20 15.56 -2.10
C VAL A 239 8.01 15.18 -3.33
N THR A 240 9.21 14.63 -3.12
CA THR A 240 10.10 14.20 -4.22
C THR A 240 9.43 13.16 -5.12
N ILE A 241 8.75 12.18 -4.53
CA ILE A 241 8.05 11.13 -5.29
C ILE A 241 6.89 11.73 -6.08
N TRP A 242 6.11 12.63 -5.47
CA TRP A 242 5.04 13.34 -6.16
C TRP A 242 5.56 14.10 -7.38
N GLU A 243 6.63 14.87 -7.22
CA GLU A 243 7.21 15.68 -8.30
C GLU A 243 7.85 14.83 -9.41
N THR A 244 8.45 13.70 -9.05
CA THR A 244 9.23 12.90 -10.01
C THR A 244 8.38 11.87 -10.77
N TYR A 245 7.38 11.27 -10.12
CA TYR A 245 6.70 10.08 -10.65
C TYR A 245 5.19 10.20 -10.79
N LEU A 246 4.57 11.22 -10.17
CA LEU A 246 3.10 11.34 -10.10
C LEU A 246 2.57 12.72 -10.49
N ALA A 247 3.45 13.67 -10.76
CA ALA A 247 3.06 14.95 -11.30
C ALA A 247 2.72 14.73 -12.77
N ASP A 248 1.46 14.99 -13.13
CA ASP A 248 1.17 15.31 -14.52
C ASP A 248 1.62 16.75 -14.79
N GLU A 249 2.29 16.95 -15.92
CA GLU A 249 2.31 18.27 -16.56
C GLU A 249 0.85 18.73 -16.70
N ALA A 250 0.53 19.85 -16.06
CA ALA A 250 -0.76 20.52 -16.19
C ALA A 250 -0.98 21.03 -17.62
#